data_AF-X0XES6-F1
#
_entry.id   AF-X0XES6-F1
#
_cell.length_a   1.000
_cell.length_b   1.000
_cell.length_c   1.000
_cell.angle_alpha   90.00
_cell.angle_beta   90.00
_cell.angle_gamma   90.00
#
_symmetry.space_group_name_H-M   'P 1'
#
loop_
_entity.id
_entity.type
_entity.pdbx_description
1 polymer ?
#
loop_
_entity_poly.entity_id
_entity_poly.type
_entity_poly.pdbx_seq_one_letter_code
_entity_poly.pdbx_strand_id
1 'polypeptide(L)'
;MRRAACVVMFAGLLTMQPDCLGAAESAPGAKPPAADADSLRRWQEMRFGMFIHWGPVSLKGTEIGWSRGKQVPKDEYDQLYTKFNPTRFDADEWVEVAKAAGMKYLVITSKHHDGFCLWDSKLTEYDMMSTPFGRDVLKELSAACKRQGIQFSTYYSICDWHHPDYPTDSPGGRARKAEPHMDRYVAYMQGHLRELIEGYGPLGILWFDGEWEEPWMHRHGLDLYAYVR
;
A
#
# COMPACT_ATOMS: atom_id res chain seq x y z
N MET A 1 46.45 29.67 39.85
CA MET A 1 47.11 28.61 40.63
C MET A 1 46.08 27.99 41.58
N ARG A 2 45.81 26.68 41.42
CA ARG A 2 45.47 25.61 42.40
C ARG A 2 44.57 26.01 43.59
N ARG A 3 43.42 25.33 43.83
CA ARG A 3 43.22 23.94 44.31
C ARG A 3 41.82 23.46 43.86
N ALA A 4 41.63 22.30 43.21
CA ALA A 4 41.52 20.93 43.77
C ALA A 4 40.49 20.81 44.91
N ALA A 5 39.62 19.80 45.03
CA ALA A 5 39.09 18.71 44.22
C ALA A 5 38.08 18.00 45.17
N CYS A 6 36.98 17.45 44.68
CA CYS A 6 36.45 16.22 45.28
C CYS A 6 35.71 15.40 44.24
N VAL A 7 36.15 14.16 44.14
CA VAL A 7 35.73 13.11 43.21
C VAL A 7 34.60 12.33 43.85
N VAL A 8 33.59 11.95 43.06
CA VAL A 8 32.93 10.67 43.25
C VAL A 8 32.79 10.02 41.88
N MET A 9 33.53 8.91 41.70
CA MET A 9 33.33 7.97 40.60
C MET A 9 32.19 7.02 40.94
N PHE A 10 31.37 6.69 39.95
CA PHE A 10 30.75 5.37 39.87
C PHE A 10 31.09 4.75 38.52
N ALA A 11 31.75 3.59 38.59
CA ALA A 11 31.94 2.69 37.47
C ALA A 11 30.60 2.00 37.18
N GLY A 12 30.09 2.19 35.96
CA GLY A 12 28.91 1.50 35.45
C GLY A 12 29.26 0.83 34.13
N LEU A 13 29.28 -0.50 34.13
CA LEU A 13 29.42 -1.35 32.96
C LEU A 13 28.26 -1.04 32.00
N LEU A 14 28.55 -0.46 30.84
CA LEU A 14 27.54 -0.17 29.81
C LEU A 14 27.30 -1.46 29.01
N THR A 15 26.42 -2.33 29.50
CA THR A 15 25.82 -3.36 28.66
C THR A 15 24.80 -2.67 27.75
N MET A 16 25.06 -2.64 26.44
CA MET A 16 24.06 -2.32 25.44
C MET A 16 22.88 -3.29 25.62
N GLN A 17 21.74 -2.80 26.06
CA GLN A 17 20.49 -3.53 25.91
C GLN A 17 20.09 -3.45 24.43
N PRO A 18 19.69 -4.57 23.81
CA PRO A 18 19.00 -4.49 22.54
C PRO A 18 17.67 -3.77 22.79
N ASP A 19 17.44 -2.66 22.09
CA ASP A 19 16.12 -2.06 21.99
C ASP A 19 15.21 -3.11 21.36
N CYS A 20 14.50 -3.84 22.21
CA CYS A 20 13.36 -4.62 21.82
C CYS A 20 12.36 -3.63 21.22
N LEU A 21 12.17 -3.72 19.90
CA LEU A 21 10.96 -3.31 19.20
C LEU A 21 9.78 -4.09 19.80
N GLY A 22 9.35 -3.70 21.00
CA GLY A 22 8.07 -4.08 21.55
C GLY A 22 7.03 -3.19 20.88
N ALA A 23 6.26 -3.76 19.95
CA ALA A 23 5.00 -3.17 19.56
C ALA A 23 4.18 -3.00 20.84
N ALA A 24 4.01 -1.76 21.30
CA ALA A 24 3.15 -1.47 22.43
C ALA A 24 1.72 -1.88 22.02
N GLU A 25 1.16 -2.90 22.67
CA GLU A 25 -0.23 -3.29 22.45
C GLU A 25 -1.11 -2.05 22.64
N SER A 26 -1.79 -1.64 21.57
CA SER A 26 -2.74 -0.53 21.63
C SER A 26 -3.85 -0.89 22.62
N ALA A 27 -4.04 -0.07 23.66
CA ALA A 27 -5.06 -0.32 24.68
C ALA A 27 -6.47 -0.44 24.07
N PRO A 28 -7.36 -1.29 24.61
CA PRO A 28 -8.75 -1.38 24.17
C PRO A 28 -9.42 0.00 24.18
N GLY A 29 -9.88 0.48 23.02
CA GLY A 29 -10.54 1.78 22.87
C GLY A 29 -9.63 2.95 22.46
N ALA A 30 -8.36 2.69 22.12
CA ALA A 30 -7.50 3.69 21.48
C ALA A 30 -8.14 4.21 20.19
N LYS A 31 -8.24 5.53 20.07
CA LYS A 31 -8.78 6.20 18.87
C LYS A 31 -7.64 6.49 17.91
N PRO A 32 -7.88 6.44 16.59
CA PRO A 32 -6.89 6.91 15.64
C PRO A 32 -6.61 8.40 15.89
N PRO A 33 -5.37 8.87 15.66
CA PRO A 33 -5.03 10.27 15.78
C PRO A 33 -5.93 11.13 14.86
N ALA A 34 -6.27 12.33 15.32
CA ALA A 34 -7.09 13.26 14.53
C ALA A 34 -6.43 13.54 13.17
N ALA A 35 -7.24 13.70 12.13
CA ALA A 35 -6.74 14.10 10.81
C ALA A 35 -6.07 15.48 10.91
N ASP A 36 -4.95 15.66 10.22
CA ASP A 36 -4.32 16.98 10.07
C ASP A 36 -5.31 17.93 9.36
N ALA A 37 -5.65 19.03 10.03
CA ALA A 37 -6.70 19.95 9.57
C ALA A 37 -6.37 20.59 8.22
N ASP A 38 -5.08 20.83 7.97
CA ASP A 38 -4.61 21.39 6.70
C ASP A 38 -4.70 20.37 5.56
N SER A 39 -4.32 19.13 5.80
CA SER A 39 -4.47 18.02 4.84
C SER A 39 -5.94 17.78 4.51
N LEU A 40 -6.81 17.78 5.52
CA LEU A 40 -8.26 17.64 5.33
C LEU A 40 -8.83 18.80 4.51
N ARG A 41 -8.45 20.05 4.80
CA ARG A 41 -8.89 21.22 4.04
C ARG A 41 -8.43 21.14 2.58
N ARG A 42 -7.15 20.84 2.32
CA ARG A 42 -6.62 20.69 0.95
C ARG A 42 -7.39 19.62 0.16
N TRP A 43 -7.65 18.48 0.78
CA TRP A 43 -8.44 17.41 0.14
C TRP A 43 -9.88 17.86 -0.15
N GLN A 44 -10.53 18.53 0.81
CA GLN A 44 -11.86 19.07 0.61
C GLN A 44 -11.88 20.08 -0.54
N GLU A 45 -10.90 20.99 -0.65
CA GLU A 45 -10.80 21.97 -1.74
C GLU A 45 -10.64 21.31 -3.12
N MET A 46 -9.96 20.15 -3.20
CA MET A 46 -9.81 19.42 -4.46
C MET A 46 -11.14 18.92 -5.04
N ARG A 47 -12.10 18.54 -4.19
CA ARG A 47 -13.49 18.08 -4.49
C ARG A 47 -13.63 16.88 -5.44
N PHE A 48 -13.04 16.92 -6.62
CA PHE A 48 -13.25 15.99 -7.71
C PHE A 48 -11.95 15.33 -8.15
N GLY A 49 -11.94 14.00 -8.27
CA GLY A 49 -10.77 13.22 -8.64
C GLY A 49 -11.13 11.99 -9.47
N MET A 50 -10.11 11.42 -10.12
CA MET A 50 -10.22 10.17 -10.88
C MET A 50 -9.90 8.98 -9.98
N PHE A 51 -10.65 7.89 -10.13
CA PHE A 51 -10.30 6.60 -9.54
C PHE A 51 -10.05 5.60 -10.67
N ILE A 52 -8.92 4.90 -10.62
CA ILE A 52 -8.50 3.92 -11.61
C ILE A 52 -8.34 2.56 -10.92
N HIS A 53 -9.14 1.59 -11.36
CA HIS A 53 -8.98 0.19 -11.03
C HIS A 53 -8.43 -0.53 -12.25
N TRP A 54 -7.23 -1.07 -12.14
CA TRP A 54 -6.53 -1.65 -13.28
C TRP A 54 -5.53 -2.73 -12.86
N GLY A 55 -5.35 -3.73 -13.72
CA GLY A 55 -4.41 -4.82 -13.50
C GLY A 55 -4.57 -5.92 -14.55
N PRO A 56 -3.83 -7.04 -14.43
CA PRO A 56 -3.81 -8.12 -15.42
C PRO A 56 -5.18 -8.70 -15.77
N VAL A 57 -6.13 -8.68 -14.83
CA VAL A 57 -7.54 -9.07 -15.02
C VAL A 57 -8.24 -8.33 -16.16
N SER A 58 -7.78 -7.15 -16.56
CA SER A 58 -8.31 -6.43 -17.71
C SER A 58 -8.22 -7.24 -19.02
N LEU A 59 -7.32 -8.22 -19.11
CA LEU A 59 -7.28 -9.19 -20.22
C LEU A 59 -8.52 -10.07 -20.33
N LYS A 60 -9.27 -10.22 -19.23
CA LYS A 60 -10.51 -10.99 -19.14
C LYS A 60 -11.77 -10.14 -19.23
N GLY A 61 -11.65 -8.83 -19.00
CA GLY A 61 -12.81 -7.92 -18.95
C GLY A 61 -13.77 -8.24 -17.80
N THR A 62 -13.27 -8.85 -16.73
CA THR A 62 -14.01 -9.20 -15.52
C THR A 62 -13.63 -8.28 -14.36
N GLU A 63 -14.41 -8.37 -13.28
CA GLU A 63 -14.21 -7.55 -12.09
C GLU A 63 -12.82 -7.81 -11.46
N ILE A 64 -12.12 -6.74 -11.03
CA ILE A 64 -10.77 -6.82 -10.48
C ILE A 64 -10.73 -7.49 -9.10
N GLY A 65 -10.00 -8.59 -9.01
CA GLY A 65 -9.91 -9.41 -7.81
C GLY A 65 -11.14 -10.29 -7.60
N TRP A 66 -12.37 -9.77 -7.61
CA TRP A 66 -13.54 -10.56 -7.20
C TRP A 66 -13.93 -11.64 -8.22
N SER A 67 -13.44 -11.55 -9.44
CA SER A 67 -13.56 -12.61 -10.45
C SER A 67 -12.63 -13.81 -10.22
N ARG A 68 -11.58 -13.67 -9.40
CA ARG A 68 -10.59 -14.71 -9.08
C ARG A 68 -11.25 -15.93 -8.41
N GLY A 69 -11.09 -17.10 -9.02
CA GLY A 69 -11.69 -18.35 -8.55
C GLY A 69 -13.23 -18.39 -8.65
N LYS A 70 -13.86 -17.40 -9.30
CA LYS A 70 -15.31 -17.36 -9.58
C LYS A 70 -15.59 -17.40 -11.07
N GLN A 71 -15.26 -16.31 -11.77
CA GLN A 71 -15.48 -16.15 -13.21
C GLN A 71 -14.23 -16.54 -14.00
N VAL A 72 -13.06 -16.35 -13.40
CA VAL A 72 -11.78 -16.78 -13.94
C VAL A 72 -11.20 -17.83 -12.98
N PRO A 73 -10.85 -19.04 -13.44
CA PRO A 73 -10.17 -20.04 -12.62
C PRO A 73 -8.96 -19.44 -11.89
N LYS A 74 -8.75 -19.77 -10.62
CA LYS A 74 -7.71 -19.16 -9.78
C LYS A 74 -6.32 -19.25 -10.41
N ASP A 75 -5.93 -20.45 -10.84
CA ASP A 75 -4.60 -20.69 -11.44
C ASP A 75 -4.42 -19.93 -12.76
N GLU A 76 -5.51 -19.69 -13.50
CA GLU A 76 -5.48 -18.84 -14.69
C GLU A 76 -5.36 -17.36 -14.31
N TYR A 77 -6.13 -16.90 -13.32
CA TYR A 77 -6.12 -15.52 -12.84
C TYR A 77 -4.72 -15.10 -12.37
N ASP A 78 -4.11 -15.94 -11.53
CA ASP A 78 -2.78 -15.70 -10.94
C ASP A 78 -1.66 -15.74 -12.00
N GLN A 79 -1.95 -16.14 -13.24
CA GLN A 79 -0.99 -16.19 -14.34
C GLN A 79 -1.25 -15.13 -15.42
N LEU A 80 -2.29 -14.30 -15.27
CA LEU A 80 -2.62 -13.27 -16.27
C LEU A 80 -1.48 -12.27 -16.50
N TYR A 81 -0.70 -11.97 -15.45
CA TYR A 81 0.42 -11.04 -15.51
C TYR A 81 1.48 -11.45 -16.55
N THR A 82 1.67 -12.76 -16.78
CA THR A 82 2.62 -13.30 -17.78
C THR A 82 2.29 -12.90 -19.22
N LYS A 83 1.04 -12.48 -19.48
CA LYS A 83 0.55 -12.03 -20.78
C LYS A 83 0.18 -10.55 -20.79
N PHE A 84 0.32 -9.87 -19.65
CA PHE A 84 -0.12 -8.49 -19.50
C PHE A 84 0.91 -7.53 -20.10
N ASN A 85 0.59 -6.97 -21.26
CA ASN A 85 1.46 -6.03 -21.98
C ASN A 85 0.66 -4.86 -22.55
N PRO A 86 0.32 -3.85 -21.74
CA PRO A 86 -0.44 -2.69 -22.18
C PRO A 86 0.40 -1.75 -23.04
N THR A 87 0.66 -2.13 -24.29
CA THR A 87 1.51 -1.38 -25.24
C THR A 87 1.02 0.03 -25.56
N ARG A 88 -0.24 0.35 -25.25
CA ARG A 88 -0.86 1.66 -25.41
C ARG A 88 -0.95 2.47 -24.11
N PHE A 89 -0.36 1.99 -23.02
CA PHE A 89 -0.34 2.77 -21.78
C PHE A 89 0.56 4.00 -21.94
N ASP A 90 -0.03 5.15 -21.67
CA ASP A 90 0.61 6.46 -21.62
C ASP A 90 0.10 7.21 -20.37
N ALA A 91 1.02 7.45 -19.42
CA ALA A 91 0.71 8.14 -18.19
C ALA A 91 0.34 9.61 -18.41
N ASP A 92 0.93 10.29 -19.41
CA ASP A 92 0.60 11.67 -19.71
C ASP A 92 -0.81 11.79 -20.29
N GLU A 93 -1.21 10.86 -21.16
CA GLU A 93 -2.57 10.82 -21.71
C GLU A 93 -3.62 10.65 -20.60
N TRP A 94 -3.39 9.72 -19.66
CA TRP A 94 -4.33 9.49 -18.56
C TRP A 94 -4.50 10.72 -17.67
N VAL A 95 -3.38 11.37 -17.33
CA VAL A 95 -3.39 12.57 -16.49
C VAL A 95 -3.99 13.77 -17.26
N GLU A 96 -3.77 13.86 -18.57
CA GLU A 96 -4.37 14.87 -19.43
C GLU A 96 -5.90 14.73 -19.45
N VAL A 97 -6.41 13.49 -19.57
CA VAL A 97 -7.85 13.22 -19.50
C VAL A 97 -8.42 13.66 -18.14
N ALA A 98 -7.76 13.33 -17.03
CA ALA A 98 -8.20 13.77 -15.70
C ALA A 98 -8.24 15.30 -15.59
N LYS A 99 -7.19 15.97 -16.08
CA LYS A 99 -7.08 17.43 -16.07
C LYS A 99 -8.15 18.09 -16.94
N ALA A 100 -8.36 17.58 -18.16
CA ALA A 100 -9.37 18.08 -19.09
C ALA A 100 -10.79 17.92 -18.53
N ALA A 101 -11.04 16.86 -17.75
CA ALA A 101 -12.30 16.67 -17.03
C ALA A 101 -12.46 17.58 -15.80
N GLY A 102 -11.45 18.37 -15.43
CA GLY A 102 -11.47 19.27 -14.28
C GLY A 102 -11.13 18.61 -12.94
N MET A 103 -10.69 17.36 -12.95
CA MET A 103 -10.27 16.64 -11.74
C MET A 103 -8.98 17.24 -11.17
N LYS A 104 -8.80 17.12 -9.86
CA LYS A 104 -7.66 17.70 -9.11
C LYS A 104 -6.70 16.66 -8.56
N TYR A 105 -7.15 15.41 -8.46
CA TYR A 105 -6.34 14.29 -8.01
C TYR A 105 -6.69 13.02 -8.79
N LEU A 106 -5.77 12.06 -8.76
CA LEU A 106 -5.94 10.73 -9.34
C LEU A 106 -5.53 9.70 -8.30
N VAL A 107 -6.41 8.72 -8.06
CA VAL A 107 -6.16 7.55 -7.22
C VAL A 107 -6.11 6.31 -8.11
N ILE A 108 -5.02 5.56 -8.07
CA ILE A 108 -4.87 4.29 -8.78
C ILE A 108 -4.67 3.13 -7.80
N THR A 109 -5.27 1.97 -8.10
CA THR A 109 -5.01 0.71 -7.39
C THR A 109 -3.54 0.33 -7.48
N SER A 110 -2.72 0.71 -6.49
CA SER A 110 -1.32 0.26 -6.41
C SER A 110 -1.28 -1.26 -6.27
N LYS A 111 -2.08 -1.79 -5.35
CA LYS A 111 -2.34 -3.22 -5.16
C LYS A 111 -3.83 -3.41 -4.85
N HIS A 112 -4.53 -4.28 -5.58
CA HIS A 112 -5.90 -4.70 -5.25
C HIS A 112 -5.91 -5.96 -4.37
N HIS A 113 -7.09 -6.48 -4.03
CA HIS A 113 -7.24 -7.68 -3.19
C HIS A 113 -6.56 -8.93 -3.77
N ASP A 114 -6.34 -8.99 -5.09
CA ASP A 114 -5.64 -10.08 -5.74
C ASP A 114 -4.11 -10.05 -5.52
N GLY A 115 -3.60 -9.02 -4.87
CA GLY A 115 -2.20 -8.93 -4.45
C GLY A 115 -1.23 -8.44 -5.54
N PHE A 116 -1.70 -8.17 -6.76
CA PHE A 116 -0.81 -7.76 -7.85
C PHE A 116 -0.38 -6.30 -7.70
N CYS A 117 0.94 -6.06 -7.72
CA CYS A 117 1.51 -4.73 -7.52
C CYS A 117 1.74 -3.99 -8.85
N LEU A 118 1.22 -2.76 -8.99
CA LEU A 118 1.39 -1.90 -10.16
C LEU A 118 2.74 -1.14 -10.19
N TRP A 119 3.67 -1.46 -9.30
CA TRP A 119 4.98 -0.82 -9.19
C TRP A 119 6.10 -1.87 -9.11
N ASP A 120 7.35 -1.42 -9.16
CA ASP A 120 8.55 -2.25 -8.97
C ASP A 120 8.77 -2.53 -7.47
N SER A 121 8.09 -3.54 -6.92
CA SER A 121 8.22 -3.88 -5.50
C SER A 121 9.44 -4.74 -5.27
N LYS A 122 10.17 -4.49 -4.17
CA LYS A 122 11.31 -5.32 -3.76
C LYS A 122 10.92 -6.48 -2.85
N LEU A 123 9.62 -6.61 -2.56
CA LEU A 123 9.10 -7.60 -1.62
C LEU A 123 8.37 -8.76 -2.31
N THR A 124 8.10 -8.67 -3.61
CA THR A 124 7.36 -9.69 -4.36
C THR A 124 7.72 -9.67 -5.84
N GLU A 125 7.68 -10.84 -6.48
CA GLU A 125 7.75 -10.97 -7.94
C GLU A 125 6.35 -10.88 -8.58
N TYR A 126 5.29 -10.76 -7.79
CA TYR A 126 3.92 -10.63 -8.30
C TYR A 126 3.57 -9.17 -8.59
N ASP A 127 4.30 -8.58 -9.53
CA ASP A 127 4.28 -7.15 -9.83
C ASP A 127 4.41 -6.83 -11.33
N MET A 128 4.37 -5.54 -11.67
CA MET A 128 4.47 -5.07 -13.06
C MET A 128 5.81 -5.38 -13.72
N MET A 129 6.89 -5.51 -12.97
CA MET A 129 8.22 -5.79 -13.51
C MET A 129 8.34 -7.23 -13.99
N SER A 130 7.54 -8.14 -13.43
CA SER A 130 7.43 -9.53 -13.87
C SER A 130 6.49 -9.75 -15.06
N THR A 131 5.95 -8.68 -15.65
CA THR A 131 5.15 -8.73 -16.87
C THR A 131 5.99 -8.47 -18.12
N PRO A 132 5.52 -8.85 -19.33
CA PRO A 132 6.17 -8.41 -20.57
C PRO A 132 6.22 -6.89 -20.77
N PHE A 133 5.47 -6.11 -19.97
CA PHE A 133 5.50 -4.65 -20.01
C PHE A 133 6.76 -4.06 -19.39
N GLY A 134 7.22 -4.62 -18.27
CA GLY A 134 8.48 -4.27 -17.60
C GLY A 134 8.65 -2.79 -17.25
N ARG A 135 7.55 -2.06 -16.97
CA ARG A 135 7.56 -0.63 -16.64
C ARG A 135 6.81 -0.38 -15.34
N ASP A 136 7.33 0.55 -14.56
CA ASP A 136 6.74 1.00 -13.30
C ASP A 136 5.63 2.05 -13.55
N VAL A 137 4.38 1.57 -13.52
CA VAL A 137 3.18 2.38 -13.80
C VAL A 137 3.02 3.50 -12.78
N LEU A 138 3.29 3.24 -11.49
CA LEU A 138 3.14 4.27 -10.46
C LEU A 138 4.20 5.36 -10.62
N LYS A 139 5.42 5.02 -11.03
CA LYS A 139 6.48 6.01 -11.26
C LYS A 139 6.11 6.95 -12.40
N GLU A 140 5.61 6.39 -13.49
CA GLU A 140 5.20 7.16 -14.66
C GLU A 140 4.00 8.08 -14.35
N LEU A 141 2.97 7.56 -13.68
CA LEU A 141 1.80 8.36 -13.29
C LEU A 141 2.13 9.44 -12.26
N SER A 142 2.95 9.15 -11.25
CA SER A 142 3.40 10.15 -10.27
C SER A 142 4.13 11.31 -10.98
N ALA A 143 5.04 10.98 -11.91
CA ALA A 143 5.76 11.98 -12.69
C ALA A 143 4.83 12.80 -13.61
N ALA A 144 3.89 12.17 -14.31
CA ALA A 144 2.91 12.84 -15.17
C ALA A 144 1.98 13.76 -14.35
N CYS A 145 1.45 13.28 -13.24
CA CYS A 145 0.64 14.06 -12.30
C CYS A 145 1.37 15.33 -11.84
N LYS A 146 2.64 15.18 -11.43
CA LYS A 146 3.49 16.31 -11.02
C LYS A 146 3.68 17.34 -12.14
N ARG A 147 3.93 16.90 -13.37
CA ARG A 147 4.10 17.81 -14.53
C ARG A 147 2.82 18.57 -14.85
N GLN A 148 1.67 17.91 -14.73
CA GLN A 148 0.39 18.46 -15.20
C GLN A 148 -0.43 19.18 -14.12
N GLY A 149 0.02 19.13 -12.86
CA GLY A 149 -0.64 19.78 -11.72
C GLY A 149 -1.83 19.00 -11.17
N ILE A 150 -1.77 17.67 -11.25
CA ILE A 150 -2.73 16.75 -10.65
C ILE A 150 -2.09 16.12 -9.42
N GLN A 151 -2.82 16.04 -8.30
CA GLN A 151 -2.31 15.39 -7.10
C GLN A 151 -2.33 13.86 -7.27
N PHE A 152 -1.14 13.26 -7.36
CA PHE A 152 -1.00 11.80 -7.38
C PHE A 152 -1.37 11.19 -6.02
N SER A 153 -2.09 10.08 -6.06
CA SER A 153 -2.60 9.35 -4.90
C SER A 153 -2.71 7.87 -5.23
N THR A 154 -2.73 7.02 -4.21
CA THR A 154 -2.78 5.56 -4.38
C THR A 154 -3.89 4.95 -3.54
N TYR A 155 -4.49 3.90 -4.08
CA TYR A 155 -5.27 2.93 -3.35
C TYR A 155 -4.36 1.76 -2.99
N TYR A 156 -4.53 1.19 -1.80
CA TYR A 156 -3.81 0.00 -1.37
C TYR A 156 -4.76 -0.95 -0.63
N SER A 157 -4.90 -2.18 -1.11
CA SER A 157 -5.65 -3.18 -0.35
C SER A 157 -4.83 -3.77 0.79
N ILE A 158 -5.39 -3.66 2.00
CA ILE A 158 -4.84 -4.27 3.22
C ILE A 158 -5.11 -5.78 3.28
N CYS A 159 -6.01 -6.31 2.46
CA CYS A 159 -6.15 -7.75 2.25
C CYS A 159 -5.35 -8.22 1.03
N ASP A 160 -5.00 -9.51 1.00
CA ASP A 160 -4.19 -10.08 -0.08
C ASP A 160 -4.52 -11.56 -0.28
N TRP A 161 -5.35 -11.86 -1.27
CA TRP A 161 -5.75 -13.23 -1.57
C TRP A 161 -4.63 -14.03 -2.22
N HIS A 162 -3.54 -13.41 -2.66
CA HIS A 162 -2.38 -14.10 -3.23
C HIS A 162 -1.32 -14.45 -2.16
N HIS A 163 -1.02 -13.53 -1.24
CA HIS A 163 0.08 -13.69 -0.28
C HIS A 163 -0.14 -14.88 0.67
N PRO A 164 0.85 -15.80 0.82
CA PRO A 164 0.69 -17.03 1.60
C PRO A 164 0.39 -16.78 3.09
N ASP A 165 0.94 -15.70 3.66
CA ASP A 165 0.73 -15.38 5.07
C ASP A 165 -0.64 -14.73 5.37
N TYR A 166 -1.40 -14.29 4.36
CA TYR A 166 -2.74 -13.71 4.58
C TYR A 166 -3.81 -14.82 4.68
N PRO A 167 -4.66 -14.86 5.73
CA PRO A 167 -5.50 -16.04 5.97
C PRO A 167 -6.54 -16.40 4.91
N THR A 168 -7.06 -15.42 4.16
CA THR A 168 -8.07 -15.65 3.11
C THR A 168 -7.40 -15.88 1.75
N ASP A 169 -7.88 -16.84 0.97
CA ASP A 169 -7.40 -17.15 -0.40
C ASP A 169 -8.45 -16.85 -1.50
N SER A 170 -9.59 -16.25 -1.16
CA SER A 170 -10.62 -16.03 -2.16
C SER A 170 -11.51 -14.85 -1.84
N PRO A 171 -12.16 -14.26 -2.86
CA PRO A 171 -13.08 -13.16 -2.65
C PRO A 171 -14.12 -13.46 -1.58
N GLY A 172 -14.23 -12.63 -0.55
CA GLY A 172 -15.22 -12.78 0.51
C GLY A 172 -15.05 -14.01 1.40
N GLY A 173 -13.81 -14.47 1.63
CA GLY A 173 -13.54 -15.45 2.69
C GLY A 173 -13.96 -16.90 2.44
N ARG A 174 -14.29 -17.30 1.20
CA ARG A 174 -14.79 -18.67 0.89
C ARG A 174 -13.76 -19.78 1.07
N ALA A 175 -12.48 -19.44 1.01
CA ALA A 175 -11.35 -20.35 1.16
C ALA A 175 -10.30 -19.73 2.09
N ARG A 176 -9.68 -20.58 2.91
CA ARG A 176 -8.63 -20.23 3.87
C ARG A 176 -7.33 -20.91 3.49
N LYS A 177 -6.20 -20.24 3.75
CA LYS A 177 -4.86 -20.82 3.61
C LYS A 177 -4.56 -21.75 4.79
N ALA A 178 -3.72 -22.76 4.56
CA ALA A 178 -3.44 -23.79 5.56
C ALA A 178 -2.61 -23.28 6.76
N GLU A 179 -1.58 -22.45 6.48
CA GLU A 179 -0.62 -21.98 7.48
C GLU A 179 -0.35 -20.46 7.34
N PRO A 180 -1.36 -19.59 7.56
CA PRO A 180 -1.16 -18.16 7.46
C PRO A 180 -0.45 -17.58 8.69
N HIS A 181 0.28 -16.48 8.50
CA HIS A 181 1.02 -15.77 9.54
C HIS A 181 0.76 -14.26 9.47
N MET A 182 -0.34 -13.82 10.09
CA MET A 182 -0.79 -12.43 9.96
C MET A 182 0.28 -11.39 10.34
N ASP A 183 1.10 -11.64 11.35
CA ASP A 183 2.15 -10.70 11.75
C ASP A 183 3.25 -10.54 10.67
N ARG A 184 3.61 -11.63 9.97
CA ARG A 184 4.52 -11.58 8.82
C ARG A 184 3.90 -10.82 7.64
N TYR A 185 2.62 -11.05 7.40
CA TYR A 185 1.88 -10.30 6.38
C TYR A 185 1.80 -8.80 6.70
N VAL A 186 1.57 -8.43 7.96
CA VAL A 186 1.56 -7.01 8.39
C VAL A 186 2.92 -6.36 8.15
N ALA A 187 4.02 -7.06 8.45
CA ALA A 187 5.37 -6.57 8.15
C ALA A 187 5.61 -6.37 6.63
N TYR A 188 5.17 -7.33 5.82
CA TYR A 188 5.20 -7.22 4.34
C TYR A 188 4.39 -6.02 3.85
N MET A 189 3.16 -5.86 4.36
CA MET A 189 2.28 -4.75 4.04
C MET A 189 2.93 -3.41 4.41
N GLN A 190 3.48 -3.28 5.62
CA GLN A 190 4.18 -2.07 6.03
C GLN A 190 5.38 -1.75 5.11
N GLY A 191 6.11 -2.77 4.68
CA GLY A 191 7.16 -2.64 3.68
C GLY A 191 6.66 -2.06 2.35
N HIS A 192 5.54 -2.54 1.80
CA HIS A 192 4.92 -1.94 0.61
C HIS A 192 4.53 -0.48 0.83
N LEU A 193 3.94 -0.15 1.97
CA LEU A 193 3.54 1.23 2.26
C LEU A 193 4.75 2.16 2.34
N ARG A 194 5.87 1.66 2.86
CA ARG A 194 7.15 2.37 2.83
C ARG A 194 7.63 2.63 1.40
N GLU A 195 7.62 1.62 0.53
CA GLU A 195 7.97 1.78 -0.89
C GLU A 195 7.09 2.84 -1.56
N LEU A 196 5.79 2.81 -1.32
CA LEU A 196 4.81 3.74 -1.90
C LEU A 196 5.04 5.18 -1.43
N ILE A 197 5.19 5.38 -0.12
CA ILE A 197 5.34 6.71 0.49
C ILE A 197 6.69 7.32 0.12
N GLU A 198 7.78 6.57 0.23
CA GLU A 198 9.15 7.07 -0.01
C GLU A 198 9.50 7.14 -1.51
N GLY A 199 8.99 6.21 -2.33
CA GLY A 199 9.36 6.07 -3.75
C GLY A 199 8.53 6.90 -4.74
N TYR A 200 7.28 7.18 -4.40
CA TYR A 200 6.28 7.74 -5.33
C TYR A 200 5.59 9.00 -4.81
N GLY A 201 5.88 9.39 -3.57
CA GLY A 201 5.35 10.58 -2.94
C GLY A 201 5.90 11.91 -3.48
N PRO A 202 5.38 13.05 -2.98
CA PRO A 202 4.36 13.15 -1.95
C PRO A 202 2.97 12.70 -2.44
N LEU A 203 2.36 11.75 -1.72
CA LEU A 203 1.01 11.26 -2.01
C LEU A 203 -0.04 12.21 -1.41
N GLY A 204 -1.13 12.44 -2.14
CA GLY A 204 -2.24 13.26 -1.64
C GLY A 204 -3.22 12.46 -0.79
N ILE A 205 -3.51 11.24 -1.23
CA ILE A 205 -4.39 10.28 -0.57
C ILE A 205 -3.69 8.91 -0.62
N LEU A 206 -3.72 8.22 0.51
CA LEU A 206 -3.48 6.78 0.60
C LEU A 206 -4.80 6.13 1.02
N TRP A 207 -5.49 5.51 0.05
CA TRP A 207 -6.84 4.98 0.20
C TRP A 207 -6.78 3.49 0.53
N PHE A 208 -7.12 3.10 1.77
CA PHE A 208 -7.08 1.71 2.22
C PHE A 208 -8.40 0.97 2.01
N ASP A 209 -8.31 -0.31 1.67
CA ASP A 209 -9.48 -1.18 1.41
C ASP A 209 -9.29 -2.61 1.88
N GLY A 210 -10.37 -3.27 2.27
CA GLY A 210 -10.38 -4.68 2.68
C GLY A 210 -10.48 -4.88 4.20
N GLU A 211 -10.86 -3.85 4.95
CA GLU A 211 -10.98 -3.87 6.41
C GLU A 211 -12.12 -4.74 6.93
N TRP A 212 -13.05 -5.16 6.05
CA TRP A 212 -14.17 -6.04 6.37
C TRP A 212 -13.79 -7.51 6.50
N GLU A 213 -12.59 -7.91 6.06
CA GLU A 213 -12.13 -9.30 6.16
C GLU A 213 -11.85 -9.67 7.62
N GLU A 214 -12.38 -10.80 8.07
CA GLU A 214 -12.29 -11.24 9.47
C GLU A 214 -10.85 -11.27 10.06
N PRO A 215 -9.79 -11.65 9.31
CA PRO A 215 -8.40 -11.54 9.79
C PRO A 215 -7.95 -10.13 10.19
N TRP A 216 -8.60 -9.10 9.66
CA TRP A 216 -8.24 -7.72 9.93
C TRP A 216 -8.89 -7.22 11.22
N MET A 217 -8.12 -7.24 12.30
CA MET A 217 -8.56 -6.73 13.60
C MET A 217 -8.34 -5.22 13.74
N HIS A 218 -9.11 -4.61 14.64
CA HIS A 218 -9.01 -3.18 14.96
C HIS A 218 -7.58 -2.72 15.31
N ARG A 219 -6.82 -3.55 16.05
CA ARG A 219 -5.42 -3.27 16.39
C ARG A 219 -4.54 -3.05 15.16
N HIS A 220 -4.73 -3.85 14.10
CA HIS A 220 -3.94 -3.71 12.87
C HIS A 220 -4.22 -2.36 12.18
N GLY A 221 -5.48 -1.90 12.25
CA GLY A 221 -5.85 -0.56 11.80
C GLY A 221 -5.13 0.54 12.57
N LEU A 222 -5.10 0.46 13.91
CA LEU A 222 -4.40 1.43 14.75
C LEU A 222 -2.90 1.46 14.46
N ASP A 223 -2.27 0.29 14.36
CA ASP A 223 -0.84 0.15 14.04
C ASP A 223 -0.52 0.70 12.65
N LEU A 224 -1.39 0.43 11.66
CA LEU A 224 -1.29 0.98 10.32
C LEU A 224 -1.32 2.52 10.33
N TYR A 225 -2.30 3.11 11.02
CA TYR A 225 -2.42 4.57 11.14
C TYR A 225 -1.22 5.21 11.83
N ALA A 226 -0.64 4.54 12.83
CA ALA A 226 0.56 4.99 13.51
C ALA A 226 1.80 4.90 12.61
N TYR A 227 1.87 3.87 11.76
CA TYR A 227 3.00 3.64 10.86
C TYR A 227 3.11 4.65 9.72
N VAL A 228 1.99 5.08 9.13
CA VAL A 228 1.97 5.95 7.93
C VAL A 228 1.98 7.46 8.23
N ARG A 229 2.18 7.84 9.49
CA ARG A 229 2.23 9.25 9.93
C ARG A 229 3.62 9.64 10.38
#